data_AF-A0A7R9AKG7-F1
#
_entry.id   AF-A0A7R9AKG7-F1
#
_cell.length_a   1.000
_cell.length_b   1.000
_cell.length_c   1.000
_cell.angle_alpha   90.00
_cell.angle_beta   90.00
_cell.angle_gamma   90.00
#
_symmetry.space_group_name_H-M   'P 1'
#
loop_
_entity.id
_entity.type
_entity.pdbx_description
1 polymer ?
#
loop_
_entity_poly.entity_id
_entity_poly.type
_entity_poly.pdbx_seq_one_letter_code
_entity_poly.pdbx_strand_id
1 'polypeptide(L)'
;TRSAVRRERLGHIELAAPVAHIWYTRRVPSYLGMLLNVSRRNLDRVLYFAQYVITFVDDEARKRALKRIEEELKEEEAKLEQEIKAKAGDSNAAPLIAQERLRADFEVLKEVFDDKLATMIDQIVKEAKTIETRLGNLMG
;
A
#
# COMPACT_ATOMS: atom_id res chain seq x y z
N THR A 1 -50.55 -61.93 -7.87
CA THR A 1 -49.66 -60.85 -8.36
C THR A 1 -48.80 -61.39 -9.48
N ARG A 2 -48.86 -60.79 -10.69
CA ARG A 2 -48.14 -61.29 -11.87
C ARG A 2 -46.64 -60.97 -11.72
N SER A 3 -45.76 -61.97 -11.91
CA SER A 3 -44.30 -61.84 -11.70
C SER A 3 -43.66 -60.70 -12.52
N ALA A 4 -44.23 -60.38 -13.68
CA ALA A 4 -43.76 -59.29 -14.56
C ALA A 4 -43.67 -57.93 -13.85
N VAL A 5 -44.60 -57.64 -12.93
CA VAL A 5 -44.71 -56.32 -12.28
C VAL A 5 -43.50 -55.99 -11.39
N ARG A 6 -42.76 -56.99 -10.90
CA ARG A 6 -41.55 -56.78 -10.10
C ARG A 6 -40.41 -56.14 -10.89
N ARG A 7 -40.43 -56.24 -12.23
CA ARG A 7 -39.40 -55.66 -13.11
C ARG A 7 -39.66 -54.18 -13.42
N GLU A 8 -40.89 -53.71 -13.24
CA GLU A 8 -41.31 -52.34 -13.56
C GLU A 8 -41.34 -51.41 -12.34
N ARG A 9 -41.57 -51.98 -11.14
CA ARG A 9 -41.66 -51.18 -9.91
C ARG A 9 -40.27 -50.80 -9.40
N LEU A 10 -40.02 -49.51 -9.30
CA LEU A 10 -38.83 -48.95 -8.65
C LEU A 10 -39.10 -48.71 -7.16
N GLY A 11 -38.07 -48.93 -6.33
CA GLY A 11 -38.03 -48.46 -4.95
C GLY A 11 -37.19 -47.18 -4.85
N HIS A 12 -37.37 -46.42 -3.77
CA HIS A 12 -36.51 -45.29 -3.45
C HIS A 12 -36.00 -45.43 -2.01
N ILE A 13 -34.87 -44.76 -1.73
CA ILE A 13 -34.28 -44.65 -0.40
C ILE A 13 -34.28 -43.17 -0.04
N GLU A 14 -34.80 -42.86 1.13
CA GLU A 14 -34.75 -41.51 1.68
C GLU A 14 -33.39 -41.30 2.36
N LEU A 15 -32.67 -40.27 1.93
CA LEU A 15 -31.36 -39.94 2.47
C LEU A 15 -31.52 -38.99 3.67
N ALA A 16 -30.75 -39.23 4.73
CA ALA A 16 -30.73 -38.35 5.90
C ALA A 16 -30.16 -36.95 5.60
N ALA A 17 -29.36 -36.82 4.54
CA ALA A 17 -28.76 -35.57 4.09
C ALA A 17 -28.75 -35.48 2.56
N PRO A 18 -28.84 -34.26 2.00
CA PRO A 18 -28.73 -34.06 0.56
C PRO A 18 -27.32 -34.43 0.07
N VAL A 19 -27.24 -35.10 -1.07
CA VAL A 19 -25.97 -35.50 -1.70
C VAL A 19 -25.90 -34.92 -3.11
N ALA A 20 -24.77 -34.31 -3.45
CA ALA A 20 -24.53 -33.83 -4.80
C ALA A 20 -24.26 -35.00 -5.75
N HIS A 21 -24.98 -35.07 -6.86
CA HIS A 21 -24.80 -36.14 -7.83
C HIS A 21 -23.50 -35.98 -8.64
N ILE A 22 -22.69 -37.04 -8.69
CA ILE A 22 -21.30 -37.02 -9.16
C ILE A 22 -21.13 -36.55 -10.62
N TRP A 23 -22.11 -36.81 -11.49
CA TRP A 23 -22.05 -36.40 -12.90
C TRP A 23 -22.08 -34.88 -13.09
N TYR A 24 -22.68 -34.13 -12.16
CA TYR A 24 -22.77 -32.67 -12.27
C TYR A 24 -21.59 -31.95 -11.62
N THR A 25 -20.86 -32.62 -10.72
CA THR A 25 -19.73 -32.05 -9.99
C THR A 25 -18.38 -32.38 -10.63
N ARG A 26 -18.15 -33.63 -11.06
CA ARG A 26 -16.84 -34.11 -11.53
C ARG A 26 -16.63 -34.07 -13.05
N ARG A 27 -17.70 -33.97 -13.86
CA ARG A 27 -17.57 -33.87 -15.32
C ARG A 27 -16.87 -32.57 -15.71
N VAL A 28 -16.20 -32.58 -16.85
CA VAL A 28 -15.62 -31.38 -17.47
C VAL A 28 -16.48 -31.05 -18.71
N PRO A 29 -17.10 -29.87 -18.79
CA PRO A 29 -17.20 -28.84 -17.75
C PRO A 29 -18.10 -29.28 -16.58
N SER A 30 -17.86 -28.72 -15.40
CA SER A 30 -18.72 -28.95 -14.22
C SER A 30 -19.98 -28.09 -14.36
N TYR A 31 -21.14 -28.72 -14.56
CA TYR A 31 -22.40 -28.00 -14.70
C TYR A 31 -22.74 -27.20 -13.44
N LEU A 32 -22.48 -27.76 -12.25
CA LEU A 32 -22.75 -27.07 -11.00
C LEU A 32 -21.78 -25.89 -10.78
N GLY A 33 -20.50 -26.06 -11.13
CA GLY A 33 -19.53 -24.97 -11.09
C GLY A 33 -19.88 -23.83 -12.05
N MET A 34 -20.33 -24.17 -13.26
CA MET A 34 -20.77 -23.19 -14.25
C MET A 34 -22.03 -22.44 -13.81
N LEU A 35 -23.02 -23.14 -13.25
CA LEU A 35 -24.26 -22.53 -12.78
C LEU A 35 -24.02 -21.53 -11.65
N LEU A 36 -23.14 -21.87 -10.70
CA LEU A 36 -22.81 -21.02 -9.55
C LEU A 36 -21.71 -19.99 -9.86
N ASN A 37 -21.13 -20.02 -11.06
CA ASN A 37 -19.95 -19.24 -11.43
C ASN A 37 -18.77 -19.42 -10.44
N VAL A 38 -18.57 -20.66 -9.95
CA VAL A 38 -17.49 -21.03 -9.02
C VAL A 38 -16.54 -21.99 -9.70
N SER A 39 -15.23 -21.80 -9.49
CA SER A 39 -14.23 -22.74 -10.00
C SER A 39 -14.47 -24.15 -9.45
N ARG A 40 -14.28 -25.17 -10.29
CA ARG A 40 -14.45 -26.58 -9.89
C ARG A 40 -13.68 -26.92 -8.60
N ARG A 41 -12.46 -26.39 -8.45
CA ARG A 41 -11.61 -26.59 -7.27
C ARG A 41 -12.26 -26.04 -5.99
N ASN A 42 -12.85 -24.85 -6.06
CA ASN A 42 -13.51 -24.26 -4.90
C ASN A 42 -14.81 -24.99 -4.57
N LEU A 43 -15.59 -25.39 -5.59
CA LEU A 43 -16.78 -26.20 -5.39
C LEU A 43 -16.45 -27.54 -4.71
N ASP A 44 -15.39 -28.21 -5.15
CA ASP A 44 -14.93 -29.48 -4.58
C ASP A 44 -14.55 -29.33 -3.10
N ARG A 45 -13.83 -28.26 -2.75
CA ARG A 45 -13.49 -27.95 -1.35
C ARG A 45 -14.73 -27.76 -0.47
N VAL A 46 -15.78 -27.13 -1.00
CA VAL A 46 -17.03 -26.93 -0.27
C VAL A 46 -17.77 -28.26 -0.10
N LEU A 47 -17.82 -29.09 -1.14
CA LEU A 47 -18.43 -30.42 -1.09
C LEU A 47 -17.72 -31.37 -0.12
N TYR A 48 -16.40 -31.27 0.01
CA TYR A 48 -15.60 -32.03 0.98
C TYR A 48 -15.47 -31.35 2.35
N PHE A 49 -16.33 -30.36 2.65
CA PHE A 49 -16.35 -29.66 3.95
C PHE A 49 -15.02 -28.98 4.34
N ALA A 50 -14.17 -28.66 3.36
CA ALA A 50 -12.90 -27.97 3.59
C ALA A 50 -13.05 -26.44 3.57
N GLN A 51 -14.09 -25.91 2.93
CA GLN A 51 -14.37 -24.48 2.84
C GLN A 51 -15.87 -24.21 2.98
N TYR A 52 -16.20 -23.02 3.47
CA TYR A 52 -17.58 -22.55 3.59
C TYR A 52 -17.93 -21.58 2.45
N VAL A 53 -19.20 -21.57 2.07
CA VAL A 53 -19.78 -20.57 1.16
C VAL A 53 -20.78 -19.75 1.93
N ILE A 54 -20.67 -18.43 1.79
CA ILE A 54 -21.63 -17.51 2.38
C ILE A 54 -22.87 -17.53 1.50
N THR A 55 -23.99 -18.01 2.06
CA THR A 55 -25.27 -18.09 1.34
C THR A 55 -26.10 -16.82 1.48
N PHE A 56 -25.88 -16.06 2.56
CA PHE A 56 -26.63 -14.86 2.87
C PHE A 56 -25.74 -13.87 3.64
N VAL A 57 -25.88 -12.58 3.33
CA VAL A 57 -25.24 -11.48 4.04
C VAL A 57 -26.31 -10.45 4.35
N ASP A 58 -26.35 -9.98 5.61
CA ASP A 58 -27.14 -8.82 5.99
C ASP A 58 -26.37 -7.55 5.62
N ASP A 59 -26.80 -6.90 4.54
CA ASP A 59 -26.17 -5.67 4.03
C ASP A 59 -26.32 -4.47 4.97
N GLU A 60 -27.41 -4.39 5.75
CA GLU A 60 -27.59 -3.29 6.69
C GLU A 60 -26.65 -3.43 7.88
N ALA A 61 -26.56 -4.63 8.45
CA ALA A 61 -25.61 -4.91 9.52
C ALA A 61 -24.18 -4.65 9.07
N ARG A 62 -23.83 -5.08 7.85
CA ARG A 62 -22.52 -4.81 7.24
C ARG A 62 -22.24 -3.32 7.10
N LYS A 63 -23.20 -2.52 6.62
CA LYS A 63 -23.03 -1.06 6.50
C LYS A 63 -22.86 -0.38 7.85
N ARG A 64 -23.64 -0.78 8.87
CA ARG A 64 -23.48 -0.25 10.24
C ARG A 64 -22.10 -0.57 10.81
N ALA A 65 -21.63 -1.80 10.62
CA ALA A 65 -20.31 -2.22 11.06
C ALA A 65 -19.19 -1.44 10.34
N LEU A 66 -19.30 -1.26 9.02
CA LEU A 66 -18.34 -0.47 8.24
C LEU A 66 -18.28 0.98 8.72
N LYS A 67 -19.44 1.62 8.90
CA LYS A 67 -19.50 3.00 9.39
C LYS A 67 -18.84 3.16 10.75
N ARG A 68 -19.09 2.21 11.66
CA ARG A 68 -18.45 2.21 12.98
C ARG A 68 -16.92 2.10 12.89
N ILE A 69 -16.42 1.20 12.04
CA ILE A 69 -14.97 1.03 11.82
C ILE A 69 -14.36 2.31 11.23
N GLU A 70 -15.04 2.98 10.31
CA GLU A 70 -14.59 4.25 9.74
C GLU A 70 -14.54 5.38 10.78
N GLU A 71 -15.52 5.43 11.70
CA GLU A 71 -15.52 6.39 12.81
C GLU A 71 -14.36 6.12 13.79
N GLU A 72 -14.17 4.86 14.19
CA GLU A 72 -13.05 4.44 15.05
C GLU A 72 -11.69 4.77 14.40
N LEU A 73 -11.54 4.55 13.09
CA LEU A 73 -10.32 4.89 12.35
C LEU A 73 -10.04 6.39 12.37
N LYS A 74 -11.05 7.23 12.13
CA LYS A 74 -10.90 8.70 12.14
C LYS A 74 -10.49 9.24 13.50
N GLU A 75 -11.04 8.66 14.57
CA GLU A 75 -10.67 9.04 15.93
C GLU A 75 -9.20 8.72 16.23
N GLU A 76 -8.73 7.53 15.83
CA GLU A 76 -7.32 7.14 15.99
C GLU A 76 -6.37 7.98 15.13
N GLU A 77 -6.75 8.29 13.88
CA GLU A 77 -6.00 9.20 13.02
C GLU A 77 -5.86 10.59 13.66
N ALA A 78 -6.94 11.14 14.22
CA ALA A 78 -6.91 12.44 14.89
C ALA A 78 -6.01 12.43 16.14
N LYS A 79 -6.03 11.35 16.93
CA LYS A 79 -5.13 11.20 18.08
C LYS A 79 -3.66 11.15 17.65
N LEU A 80 -3.35 10.34 16.63
CA LEU A 80 -2.00 10.24 16.06
C LEU A 80 -1.52 11.58 15.52
N GLU A 81 -2.37 12.33 14.82
CA GLU A 81 -2.04 13.68 14.37
C GLU A 81 -1.74 14.63 15.53
N GLN A 82 -2.53 14.57 16.60
CA GLN A 82 -2.29 15.38 17.80
C GLN A 82 -0.98 15.01 18.49
N GLU A 83 -0.66 13.72 18.61
CA GLU A 83 0.62 13.28 19.17
C GLU A 83 1.81 13.73 18.32
N ILE A 84 1.72 13.63 17.00
CA ILE A 84 2.75 14.11 16.08
C ILE A 84 2.92 15.62 16.22
N LYS A 85 1.83 16.40 16.26
CA LYS A 85 1.87 17.85 16.49
C LYS A 85 2.46 18.21 17.86
N ALA A 86 2.12 17.47 18.91
CA ALA A 86 2.66 17.69 20.25
C ALA A 86 4.17 17.44 20.29
N LYS A 87 4.65 16.32 19.70
CA LYS A 87 6.08 16.03 19.58
C LYS A 87 6.82 17.04 18.70
N ALA A 88 6.21 17.50 17.62
CA ALA A 88 6.78 18.54 16.75
C ALA A 88 6.82 19.92 17.43
N GLY A 89 5.83 20.24 18.28
CA GLY A 89 5.75 21.47 19.04
C GLY A 89 6.78 21.54 20.17
N ASP A 90 6.97 20.44 20.89
CA ASP A 90 7.97 20.34 21.98
C ASP A 90 9.41 20.36 21.44
N SER A 91 9.59 19.92 20.19
CA SER A 91 10.86 19.99 19.49
C SER A 91 11.29 21.41 19.11
N ASN A 92 10.49 22.47 19.27
CA ASN A 92 10.80 23.82 18.73
C ASN A 92 11.30 24.87 19.75
N ALA A 93 11.23 24.63 21.06
CA ALA A 93 11.72 25.63 22.04
C ALA A 93 13.26 25.66 22.16
N ALA A 94 13.92 24.50 22.08
CA ALA A 94 15.38 24.40 22.15
C ALA A 94 16.12 24.70 20.82
N PRO A 95 15.63 24.33 19.63
CA PRO A 95 16.35 24.59 18.39
C PRO A 95 16.18 25.99 17.83
N LEU A 96 15.27 26.84 18.31
CA LEU A 96 15.19 28.22 17.80
C LEU A 96 16.48 29.01 18.10
N ILE A 97 16.96 28.98 19.34
CA ILE A 97 18.20 29.66 19.75
C ILE A 97 19.41 29.02 19.05
N ALA A 98 19.41 27.69 18.90
CA ALA A 98 20.47 26.99 18.20
C ALA A 98 20.47 27.29 16.69
N GLN A 99 19.29 27.42 16.07
CA GLN A 99 19.14 27.80 14.67
C GLN A 99 19.57 29.25 14.43
N GLU A 100 19.19 30.19 15.29
CA GLU A 100 19.62 31.58 15.18
C GLU A 100 21.14 31.71 15.28
N ARG A 101 21.76 31.00 16.23
CA ARG A 101 23.22 30.98 16.37
C ARG A 101 23.91 30.36 15.16
N LEU A 102 23.41 29.22 14.68
CA LEU A 102 23.96 28.55 13.48
C LEU A 102 23.82 29.42 12.24
N ARG A 103 22.74 30.20 12.14
CA ARG A 103 22.51 31.14 11.03
C ARG A 103 23.48 32.32 11.07
N ALA A 104 23.74 32.86 12.26
CA ALA A 104 24.75 33.91 12.46
C ALA A 104 26.16 33.40 12.14
N ASP A 105 26.53 32.19 12.60
CA ASP A 105 27.82 31.57 12.31
C ASP A 105 28.00 31.31 10.80
N PHE A 106 26.93 30.93 10.09
CA PHE A 106 26.94 30.73 8.65
C PHE A 106 27.13 32.04 7.88
N GLU A 107 26.53 33.14 8.35
CA GLU A 107 26.63 34.45 7.71
C GLU A 107 28.05 35.03 7.83
N VAL A 108 28.68 34.90 9.02
CA VAL A 108 30.10 35.24 9.22
C VAL A 108 31.01 34.39 8.35
N LEU A 109 30.75 33.08 8.27
CA LEU A 109 31.56 32.17 7.45
C LEU A 109 31.46 32.53 5.96
N LYS A 110 30.28 32.94 5.50
CA LYS A 110 30.05 33.36 4.12
C LYS A 110 30.83 34.63 3.78
N GLU A 111 30.82 35.63 4.66
CA GLU A 111 31.57 36.89 4.46
C GLU A 111 33.09 36.62 4.35
N VAL A 112 33.63 35.76 5.21
CA VAL A 112 35.04 35.33 5.14
C VAL A 112 35.36 34.56 3.84
N PHE A 113 34.40 33.78 3.32
CA PHE A 113 34.56 33.09 2.05
C PHE A 113 34.52 34.04 0.85
N ASP A 114 33.65 35.04 0.87
CA ASP A 114 33.54 36.04 -0.18
C ASP A 114 34.81 36.91 -0.25
N ASP A 115 35.40 37.28 0.90
CA ASP A 115 36.69 37.97 0.97
C ASP A 115 37.86 37.12 0.42
N LYS A 116 37.86 35.83 0.73
CA LYS A 116 38.84 34.87 0.18
C LYS A 116 38.66 34.69 -1.33
N LEU A 117 37.42 34.65 -1.81
CA LEU A 117 37.14 34.58 -3.25
C LEU A 117 37.63 35.84 -3.95
N ALA A 118 37.37 37.03 -3.40
CA ALA A 118 37.84 38.29 -3.96
C ALA A 118 39.37 38.34 -4.05
N THR A 119 40.08 37.95 -3.00
CA THR A 119 41.55 37.93 -2.99
C THR A 119 42.14 36.89 -3.96
N MET A 120 41.53 35.71 -4.08
CA MET A 120 41.95 34.71 -5.09
C MET A 120 41.66 35.18 -6.52
N ILE A 121 40.51 35.80 -6.76
CA ILE A 121 40.17 36.38 -8.06
C ILE A 121 41.19 37.46 -8.44
N ASP A 122 41.54 38.35 -7.53
CA ASP A 122 42.56 39.38 -7.77
C ASP A 122 43.95 38.80 -8.08
N GLN A 123 44.33 37.70 -7.42
CA GLN A 123 45.58 36.99 -7.71
C GLN A 123 45.56 36.37 -9.11
N ILE A 124 44.50 35.65 -9.46
CA ILE A 124 44.34 35.02 -10.78
C ILE A 124 44.30 36.08 -11.88
N VAL A 125 43.60 37.21 -11.67
CA VAL A 125 43.55 38.32 -12.63
C VAL A 125 44.93 38.95 -12.82
N LYS A 126 45.73 39.11 -11.75
CA LYS A 126 47.12 39.58 -11.86
C LYS A 126 47.97 38.58 -12.65
N GLU A 127 47.87 37.30 -12.37
CA GLU A 127 48.60 36.25 -13.10
C GLU A 127 48.20 36.22 -14.58
N ALA A 128 46.90 36.27 -14.89
CA ALA A 128 46.40 36.34 -16.26
C ALA A 128 46.94 37.57 -17.01
N LYS A 129 46.96 38.74 -16.38
CA LYS A 129 47.51 39.98 -16.97
C LYS A 129 49.02 39.90 -17.21
N THR A 130 49.77 39.24 -16.33
CA THR A 130 51.21 38.97 -16.54
C THR A 130 51.47 37.99 -17.68
N ILE A 131 50.61 37.00 -17.88
CA ILE A 131 50.69 36.06 -19.01
C ILE A 131 50.32 36.77 -20.31
N GLU A 132 49.27 37.60 -20.31
CA GLU A 132 48.84 38.39 -21.47
C GLU A 132 49.95 39.33 -21.95
N THR A 133 50.58 40.07 -21.03
CA THR A 133 51.73 40.94 -21.36
C THR A 133 52.95 40.16 -21.86
N ARG A 134 53.22 38.95 -21.33
CA ARG A 134 54.28 38.06 -21.85
C ARG A 134 53.97 37.55 -23.26
N LEU A 135 52.73 37.14 -23.53
CA LEU A 135 52.31 36.69 -24.86
C LEU A 135 52.34 37.84 -25.88
N GLY A 136 51.91 39.04 -25.49
CA GLY A 136 52.00 40.24 -26.32
C GLY A 136 53.43 40.60 -26.70
N ASN A 137 54.38 40.45 -25.77
CA ASN A 137 55.81 40.68 -26.03
C ASN A 137 56.50 39.57 -26.86
N LEU A 138 55.86 38.40 -27.04
CA LEU A 138 56.36 37.28 -27.85
C LEU A 138 55.76 37.25 -29.26
N MET A 139 54.63 37.95 -29.49
CA MET A 139 53.96 38.06 -30.79
C MET A 139 54.25 39.38 -31.53
N GLY A 140 55.13 40.23 -31.00
CA GLY A 140 55.73 41.40 -31.66
C GLY A 140 57.24 41.25 -31.76
#